data_AF-A0A1Q6M2R1-F1
#
_entry.id   AF-A0A1Q6M2R1-F1
#
_cell.length_a   1.000
_cell.length_b   1.000
_cell.length_c   1.000
_cell.angle_alpha   90.00
_cell.angle_beta   90.00
_cell.angle_gamma   90.00
#
_symmetry.space_group_name_H-M   'P 1'
#
loop_
_entity.id
_entity.type
_entity.pdbx_description
1 polymer ?
#
loop_
_entity_poly.entity_id
_entity_poly.type
_entity_poly.pdbx_seq_one_letter_code
_entity_poly.pdbx_strand_id
1 'polypeptide(L)' 'MMDKTIKEIIKKYTQYQDTITEDTLLSVLEISSLSFVSLIVDLEDYYSVVLGDDELDFSVYDTIGELLMAFSDN' A
#
# COMPACT_ATOMS: atom_id res chain seq x y z
N MET A 1 9.73 8.02 -2.93
CA MET A 1 9.96 8.73 -1.65
C MET A 1 8.65 8.79 -0.90
N MET A 2 8.51 7.90 0.08
CA MET A 2 7.36 7.78 0.95
C MET A 2 7.11 9.06 1.79
N ASP A 3 6.14 9.86 1.36
CA ASP A 3 5.65 11.04 2.08
C ASP A 3 4.94 10.65 3.39
N LYS A 4 4.91 11.57 4.36
CA LYS A 4 4.20 11.42 5.64
C LYS A 4 2.74 10.99 5.44
N THR A 5 2.06 11.53 4.42
CA THR A 5 0.65 11.25 4.13
C THR A 5 0.44 9.78 3.76
N ILE A 6 1.31 9.22 2.92
CA ILE A 6 1.29 7.81 2.53
C ILE A 6 1.49 6.92 3.76
N LYS A 7 2.40 7.30 4.67
CA LYS A 7 2.59 6.56 5.93
C LYS A 7 1.33 6.54 6.77
N GLU A 8 0.64 7.68 6.87
CA GLU A 8 -0.61 7.79 7.62
C GLU A 8 -1.72 6.95 6.98
N ILE A 9 -1.84 6.93 5.65
CA ILE A 9 -2.78 6.07 4.93
C ILE A 9 -2.52 4.60 5.26
N ILE A 10 -1.29 4.11 5.06
CA ILE A 10 -0.94 2.70 5.32
C ILE A 10 -1.21 2.33 6.79
N LYS A 11 -0.85 3.22 7.73
CA LYS A 11 -1.05 2.99 9.17
C LYS A 11 -2.51 2.87 9.60
N LYS A 12 -3.48 3.32 8.80
CA LYS A 12 -4.92 3.08 9.10
C LYS A 12 -5.28 1.60 9.01
N TYR A 13 -4.56 0.83 8.20
CA TYR A 13 -4.93 -0.53 7.80
C TYR A 13 -4.07 -1.63 8.43
N THR A 14 -3.04 -1.26 9.19
CA THR A 14 -2.12 -2.19 9.86
C THR A 14 -2.01 -1.93 11.36
N GLN A 15 -1.75 -2.98 12.14
CA GLN A 15 -1.39 -2.88 13.55
C GLN A 15 0.14 -2.79 13.77
N TYR A 16 0.92 -2.76 12.68
CA TYR A 16 2.38 -2.71 12.71
C TYR A 16 2.86 -1.42 13.39
N GLN A 17 3.57 -1.57 14.51
CA GLN A 17 3.97 -0.44 15.36
C GLN A 17 5.33 0.15 15.00
N ASP A 18 6.14 -0.62 14.27
CA ASP A 18 7.48 -0.22 13.89
C ASP A 18 7.48 0.82 12.75
N THR A 19 8.68 1.27 12.39
CA THR A 19 8.85 2.26 11.32
C THR A 19 8.55 1.62 9.97
N ILE A 20 7.58 2.20 9.27
CA ILE A 20 7.25 1.82 7.90
C ILE A 20 8.19 2.54 6.92
N THR A 21 8.84 1.74 6.07
CA THR A 21 9.76 2.14 5.00
C THR A 21 9.35 1.48 3.68
N GLU A 22 9.94 1.90 2.56
CA GLU A 22 9.70 1.29 1.24
C GLU A 22 10.14 -0.19 1.21
N ASP A 23 11.19 -0.57 1.94
CA ASP A 23 11.65 -1.97 2.07
C ASP A 23 10.81 -2.84 3.01
N THR A 24 9.80 -2.27 3.67
CA THR A 24 8.94 -3.03 4.59
C THR A 24 8.10 -4.03 3.79
N LEU A 25 8.19 -5.31 4.17
CA LEU A 25 7.39 -6.37 3.54
C LEU A 25 5.90 -6.16 3.85
N LEU A 26 5.04 -6.32 2.85
CA LEU A 26 3.59 -6.23 3.10
C LEU A 26 3.11 -7.35 4.02
N SER A 27 3.72 -8.54 3.92
CA SER A 27 3.38 -9.71 4.73
C SER A 27 3.53 -9.48 6.24
N VAL A 28 4.41 -8.58 6.69
CA VAL A 28 4.58 -8.26 8.12
C VAL A 28 3.59 -7.23 8.63
N LEU A 29 2.85 -6.56 7.74
CA LEU A 29 1.83 -5.58 8.12
C LEU A 29 0.53 -6.23 8.61
N GLU A 30 0.38 -7.55 8.45
CA GLU A 30 -0.80 -8.32 8.88
C GLU A 30 -2.14 -7.70 8.41
N ILE A 31 -2.13 -7.12 7.19
CA ILE A 31 -3.30 -6.48 6.59
C ILE A 31 -4.23 -7.57 6.03
N SER A 32 -5.51 -7.54 6.38
CA SER A 32 -6.50 -8.45 5.78
C SER A 32 -6.71 -8.12 4.29
N SER A 33 -7.10 -9.09 3.47
CA SER A 33 -7.36 -8.85 2.04
C SER A 33 -8.37 -7.72 1.80
N LEU A 34 -9.41 -7.60 2.63
CA LEU A 34 -10.39 -6.51 2.54
C LEU A 34 -9.78 -5.15 2.89
N SER A 35 -8.95 -5.11 3.95
CA SER A 35 -8.22 -3.91 4.35
C SER A 35 -7.18 -3.51 3.31
N PHE A 36 -6.59 -4.47 2.61
CA PHE A 36 -5.64 -4.21 1.52
C PHE A 36 -6.32 -3.57 0.31
N VAL A 37 -7.48 -4.08 -0.10
CA VAL A 37 -8.27 -3.43 -1.16
C VAL A 37 -8.67 -2.01 -0.75
N SER A 38 -9.06 -1.81 0.51
CA SER A 38 -9.38 -0.46 1.03
C SER A 38 -8.15 0.47 1.05
N LEU A 39 -6.97 -0.07 1.36
CA LEU A 39 -5.70 0.64 1.26
C LEU A 39 -5.42 1.07 -0.18
N ILE A 40 -5.61 0.18 -1.15
CA ILE A 40 -5.43 0.51 -2.57
C ILE A 40 -6.38 1.65 -2.96
N VAL A 41 -7.66 1.59 -2.61
CA VAL A 41 -8.63 2.66 -2.92
C VAL A 41 -8.20 4.02 -2.33
N ASP A 42 -7.71 4.06 -1.09
CA ASP A 42 -7.20 5.29 -0.49
C ASP A 42 -5.94 5.82 -1.22
N LEU A 43 -5.09 4.93 -1.73
CA LEU A 43 -3.91 5.29 -2.52
C LEU A 43 -4.28 5.75 -3.93
N GLU A 44 -5.27 5.12 -4.58
CA GLU A 44 -5.84 5.52 -5.86
C GLU A 44 -6.37 6.96 -5.80
N ASP A 45 -7.13 7.30 -4.75
CA ASP A 45 -7.61 8.67 -4.52
C ASP A 45 -6.45 9.64 -4.30
N TYR A 46 -5.44 9.25 -3.50
CA TYR A 46 -4.27 10.08 -3.22
C TYR A 46 -3.42 10.37 -4.47
N TYR A 47 -3.19 9.36 -5.31
CA TYR A 47 -2.39 9.49 -6.54
C TYR A 47 -3.23 9.94 -7.75
N SER A 48 -4.57 9.97 -7.64
CA SER A 48 -5.49 10.21 -8.76
C SER A 48 -5.28 9.24 -9.92
N VAL A 49 -5.04 7.97 -9.58
CA VAL A 49 -4.80 6.84 -10.50
C VAL A 49 -5.76 5.71 -10.15
N VAL A 50 -6.10 4.86 -11.12
CA VAL A 50 -6.87 3.63 -10.89
C VAL A 50 -6.04 2.45 -11.37
N LEU A 51 -5.80 1.49 -10.49
CA LEU A 51 -5.11 0.25 -10.81
C LEU A 51 -6.08 -0.76 -11.46
N GLY A 52 -5.53 -1.71 -12.21
CA GLY A 52 -6.33 -2.80 -12.77
C GLY A 52 -6.77 -3.81 -11.70
N ASP A 53 -7.83 -4.57 -11.96
CA ASP A 53 -8.34 -5.59 -11.02
C ASP A 53 -7.26 -6.61 -10.63
N ASP A 54 -6.35 -6.93 -11.56
CA ASP A 54 -5.23 -7.87 -11.33
C ASP A 54 -4.22 -7.35 -10.28
N GLU A 55 -4.13 -6.02 -10.10
CA GLU A 55 -3.23 -5.34 -9.17
C GLU A 55 -3.83 -5.22 -7.75
N LEU A 56 -5.09 -5.64 -7.55
CA LEU A 56 -5.77 -5.64 -6.25
C LEU A 56 -5.42 -6.86 -5.38
N ASP A 57 -4.58 -7.76 -5.89
CA ASP A 57 -4.14 -8.95 -5.18
C ASP A 57 -2.90 -8.66 -4.33
N PHE A 58 -2.98 -9.01 -3.05
CA PHE A 58 -1.90 -8.83 -2.08
C PHE A 58 -0.61 -9.57 -2.45
N SER A 59 -0.70 -10.63 -3.26
CA SER A 59 0.44 -11.42 -3.71
C SER A 59 1.24 -10.80 -4.87
N VAL A 60 0.76 -9.69 -5.46
CA VAL A 60 1.43 -8.99 -6.56
C VAL A 60 2.67 -8.24 -6.06
N TYR A 61 2.66 -7.81 -4.80
CA TYR A 61 3.71 -6.97 -4.24
C TYR A 61 4.35 -7.64 -3.03
N ASP A 62 5.68 -7.63 -2.95
CA ASP A 62 6.40 -8.13 -1.78
C ASP A 62 6.59 -7.00 -0.75
N THR A 63 6.86 -5.78 -1.22
CA THR A 63 7.19 -4.62 -0.37
C THR A 63 6.24 -3.44 -0.58
N ILE A 64 6.22 -2.54 0.40
CA ILE A 64 5.50 -1.26 0.27
C ILE A 64 6.05 -0.43 -0.90
N GLY A 65 7.36 -0.45 -1.13
CA GLY A 65 7.99 0.27 -2.23
C GLY A 65 7.43 -0.18 -3.58
N GLU A 66 7.32 -1.49 -3.80
CA GLU A 66 6.70 -2.06 -5.00
C GLU A 66 5.25 -1.65 -5.17
N LEU A 67 4.45 -1.75 -4.10
CA LEU A 67 3.07 -1.28 -4.11
C LEU A 67 3.00 0.20 -4.53
N LEU A 68 3.85 1.07 -3.96
CA LEU A 68 3.83 2.49 -4.27
C LEU A 68 4.32 2.79 -5.70
N MET A 69 5.24 2.00 -6.24
CA MET A 69 5.72 2.15 -7.62
C MET A 69 4.59 1.97 -8.64
N ALA A 70 3.65 1.06 -8.38
CA ALA A 70 2.49 0.82 -9.25
C ALA A 70 1.62 2.07 -9.45
N PHE A 71 1.55 2.96 -8.46
CA PHE A 71 0.82 4.23 -8.56
C PHE A 71 1.62 5.36 -9.20
N SER A 72 2.94 5.36 -9.05
CA SER A 72 3.79 6.45 -9.56
C SER A 72 4.19 6.30 -11.03
N ASP A 73 4.13 5.08 -11.57
CA ASP A 73 4.45 4.79 -12.98
C ASP A 73 3.23 4.91 -13.92
N ASN A 74 2.04 5.22 -13.37
CA ASN A 74 0.79 5.46 -14.11
C ASN A 74 0.49 6.96 -14.25
#